data_AF-A0A844FHH8-F1
#
_entry.id   AF-A0A844FHH8-F1
#
_cell.length_a   1.000
_cell.length_b   1.000
_cell.length_c   1.000
_cell.angle_alpha   90.00
_cell.angle_beta   90.00
_cell.angle_gamma   90.00
#
_symmetry.space_group_name_H-M   'P 1'
#
loop_
_entity.id
_entity.type
_entity.pdbx_description
1 polymer ?
#
loop_
_entity_poly.entity_id
_entity_poly.type
_entity_poly.pdbx_seq_one_letter_code
_entity_poly.pdbx_strand_id
1 'polypeptide(L)'
;MKKVYLLTIIIIVLLLLSSCNTKNQNHMLNVVVDTEKLDHKFSNFKITYDEYIDNIQKYFTDNYNEEHHYNRRYVPDPTDLKNLNKSQLEEIRKDLSNQSNISVDISKPYSDNKEAYYVFTKSTVDSKDTEMEKLIITRKYRLTKKDNMWKIMELEQSISGKETPEDNLKYTTKDNKKVEYIKTINID
;
A
#
# COMPACT_ATOMS: atom_id res chain seq x y z
N MET A 1 6.00 26.44 44.33
CA MET A 1 5.13 25.26 44.12
C MET A 1 4.18 25.38 42.92
N LYS A 2 3.33 26.42 42.80
CA LYS A 2 2.38 26.58 41.67
C LYS A 2 3.00 26.51 40.25
N LYS A 3 4.20 27.09 40.05
CA LYS A 3 4.90 27.06 38.74
C LYS A 3 5.40 25.66 38.33
N VAL A 4 5.74 24.79 39.29
CA VAL A 4 6.22 23.43 39.01
C VAL A 4 5.05 22.54 38.55
N TYR A 5 3.90 22.64 39.23
CA TYR A 5 2.67 21.94 38.81
C TYR A 5 2.22 22.30 37.39
N LEU A 6 2.34 23.56 37.00
CA LEU A 6 1.99 24.02 35.65
C LEU A 6 2.88 23.37 34.58
N LEU A 7 4.19 23.29 34.83
CA LEU A 7 5.15 22.64 33.93
C LEU A 7 4.90 21.13 33.80
N THR A 8 4.59 20.44 34.90
CA THR A 8 4.28 19.01 34.88
C THR A 8 3.00 18.72 34.08
N ILE A 9 1.97 19.56 34.21
CA ILE A 9 0.72 19.43 33.45
C ILE A 9 0.98 19.63 31.95
N ILE A 10 1.78 20.63 31.55
CA ILE A 10 2.11 20.87 30.14
C ILE A 10 2.85 19.67 29.54
N ILE A 11 3.79 19.08 30.27
CA ILE A 11 4.53 17.88 29.81
C ILE A 11 3.59 16.68 29.65
N ILE A 12 2.70 16.44 30.62
CA ILE A 12 1.71 15.35 30.53
C ILE A 12 0.77 15.55 29.33
N VAL A 13 0.30 16.78 29.10
CA VAL A 13 -0.57 17.10 27.95
C VAL A 13 0.17 16.89 26.63
N LEU A 14 1.44 17.33 26.52
CA LEU A 14 2.26 17.11 25.31
C LEU A 14 2.53 15.63 25.05
N LEU A 15 2.77 14.83 26.09
CA LEU A 15 2.95 13.37 25.98
C LEU A 15 1.65 12.67 25.55
N LEU A 16 0.50 13.08 26.09
CA LEU A 16 -0.81 12.55 25.71
C LEU A 16 -1.17 12.89 24.25
N LEU A 17 -0.89 14.11 23.80
CA LEU A 17 -1.09 14.54 22.41
C LEU A 17 -0.20 13.75 21.43
N SER A 18 1.04 13.44 21.83
CA SER A 18 1.98 12.64 21.03
C SER A 18 1.51 11.19 20.85
N SER A 19 0.91 10.60 21.88
CA SER A 19 0.37 9.23 21.84
C SER A 19 -0.87 9.11 20.95
N CYS A 20 -1.73 10.14 20.91
CA CYS A 20 -2.92 10.12 20.07
C CYS A 20 -2.56 10.25 18.57
N ASN A 21 -1.55 11.06 18.25
CA ASN A 21 -1.11 11.28 16.87
C ASN A 21 -0.44 10.01 16.28
N THR A 22 0.37 9.32 17.08
CA THR A 22 1.06 8.08 16.67
C THR A 22 0.08 6.92 16.41
N LYS A 23 -0.95 6.73 17.25
CA LYS A 23 -2.00 5.73 16.99
C LYS A 23 -2.73 5.98 15.67
N ASN A 24 -3.03 7.24 15.37
CA ASN A 24 -3.75 7.63 14.16
C ASN A 24 -2.91 7.38 12.90
N GLN A 25 -1.62 7.70 12.94
CA GLN A 25 -0.67 7.40 11.87
C GLN A 25 -0.50 5.90 11.63
N ASN A 26 -0.38 5.11 12.71
CA ASN A 26 -0.26 3.66 12.59
C ASN A 26 -1.47 3.02 11.91
N HIS A 27 -2.69 3.50 12.18
CA HIS A 27 -3.88 3.00 11.50
C HIS A 27 -3.83 3.28 9.98
N MET A 28 -3.47 4.49 9.55
CA MET A 28 -3.30 4.80 8.12
C MET A 28 -2.29 3.87 7.46
N LEU A 29 -1.13 3.67 8.09
CA LEU A 29 -0.09 2.80 7.56
C LEU A 29 -0.55 1.34 7.48
N ASN A 30 -1.34 0.86 8.44
CA ASN A 30 -1.87 -0.50 8.40
C ASN A 30 -2.87 -0.71 7.25
N VAL A 31 -3.74 0.27 6.99
CA VAL A 31 -4.66 0.24 5.83
C VAL A 31 -3.87 0.09 4.53
N VAL A 32 -2.78 0.84 4.36
CA VAL A 32 -1.92 0.75 3.18
C VAL A 32 -1.19 -0.59 3.12
N VAL A 33 -0.60 -1.04 4.23
CA VAL A 33 0.07 -2.36 4.33
C VAL A 33 -0.85 -3.50 3.92
N ASP A 34 -2.08 -3.51 4.44
CA ASP A 34 -3.02 -4.60 4.18
C ASP A 34 -3.53 -4.57 2.73
N THR A 35 -3.71 -3.37 2.17
CA THR A 35 -4.04 -3.18 0.75
C THR A 35 -2.92 -3.69 -0.15
N GLU A 36 -1.67 -3.30 0.12
CA GLU A 36 -0.48 -3.79 -0.59
C GLU A 36 -0.38 -5.32 -0.54
N LYS A 37 -0.56 -5.92 0.65
CA LYS A 37 -0.56 -7.37 0.81
C LYS A 37 -1.62 -8.06 -0.05
N LEU A 38 -2.85 -7.52 -0.09
CA LEU A 38 -3.93 -8.10 -0.89
C LEU A 38 -3.65 -7.94 -2.39
N ASP A 39 -3.25 -6.76 -2.85
CA ASP A 39 -2.94 -6.48 -4.26
C ASP A 39 -1.82 -7.40 -4.77
N HIS A 40 -0.75 -7.55 -3.99
CA HIS A 40 0.38 -8.40 -4.34
C HIS A 40 0.05 -9.89 -4.21
N LYS A 41 -0.78 -10.31 -3.25
CA LYS A 41 -1.26 -11.70 -3.18
C LYS A 41 -2.12 -12.05 -4.39
N PHE A 42 -3.06 -11.19 -4.74
CA PHE A 42 -3.94 -11.41 -5.89
C PHE A 42 -3.14 -11.46 -7.20
N SER A 43 -2.23 -10.50 -7.40
CA SER A 43 -1.36 -10.44 -8.58
C SER A 43 -0.28 -11.53 -8.64
N ASN A 44 -0.17 -12.38 -7.63
CA ASN A 44 0.73 -13.54 -7.63
C ASN A 44 -0.04 -14.85 -7.44
N PHE A 45 -1.32 -14.87 -7.82
CA PHE A 45 -2.16 -16.06 -7.81
C PHE A 45 -2.34 -16.66 -6.39
N LYS A 46 -2.09 -15.90 -5.32
CA LYS A 46 -2.11 -16.43 -3.94
C LYS A 46 -3.49 -16.52 -3.33
N ILE A 47 -4.44 -15.74 -3.86
CA ILE A 47 -5.83 -15.68 -3.43
C ILE A 47 -6.71 -15.58 -4.68
N THR A 48 -7.94 -16.07 -4.56
CA THR A 48 -8.96 -15.95 -5.61
C THR A 48 -9.46 -14.51 -5.75
N TYR A 49 -10.16 -14.23 -6.85
CA TYR A 49 -10.81 -12.94 -7.07
C TYR A 49 -11.82 -12.62 -5.97
N ASP A 50 -12.71 -13.56 -5.63
CA ASP A 50 -13.72 -13.36 -4.60
C ASP A 50 -13.08 -13.06 -3.24
N GLU A 51 -12.06 -13.83 -2.83
CA GLU A 51 -11.30 -13.58 -1.60
C GLU A 51 -10.65 -12.19 -1.60
N TYR A 52 -10.16 -11.74 -2.76
CA TYR A 52 -9.55 -10.43 -2.90
C TYR A 52 -10.58 -9.31 -2.74
N ILE A 53 -11.68 -9.35 -3.48
CA ILE A 53 -12.74 -8.33 -3.45
C ILE A 53 -13.36 -8.22 -2.05
N ASP A 54 -13.71 -9.36 -1.45
CA ASP A 54 -14.30 -9.43 -0.11
C ASP A 54 -13.44 -8.75 0.95
N ASN A 55 -12.12 -8.90 0.83
CA ASN A 55 -11.18 -8.37 1.81
C ASN A 55 -10.73 -6.94 1.52
N ILE A 56 -10.62 -6.54 0.26
CA ILE A 56 -10.03 -5.26 -0.10
C ILE A 56 -11.03 -4.11 0.01
N GLN A 57 -12.30 -4.34 -0.33
CA GLN A 57 -13.35 -3.31 -0.32
C GLN A 57 -13.45 -2.57 1.02
N LYS A 58 -13.19 -3.26 2.14
CA LYS A 58 -13.27 -2.68 3.49
C LYS A 58 -12.22 -1.59 3.74
N TYR A 59 -11.19 -1.46 2.90
CA TYR A 59 -10.18 -0.42 3.04
C TYR A 59 -10.52 0.85 2.27
N PHE A 60 -11.52 0.82 1.38
CA PHE A 60 -11.88 1.93 0.52
C PHE A 60 -13.12 2.67 1.04
N THR A 61 -13.31 3.91 0.59
CA THR A 61 -14.58 4.62 0.76
C THR A 61 -15.64 4.06 -0.20
N ASP A 62 -16.87 4.59 -0.16
CA ASP A 62 -18.00 4.06 -0.97
C ASP A 62 -17.83 4.22 -2.48
N ASN A 63 -16.77 4.91 -2.91
CA ASN A 63 -16.38 5.04 -4.31
C ASN A 63 -15.56 3.84 -4.81
N TYR A 64 -15.50 2.74 -4.06
CA TYR A 64 -14.88 1.49 -4.48
C TYR A 64 -15.45 1.02 -5.83
N ASN A 65 -14.58 0.87 -6.82
CA ASN A 65 -14.94 0.38 -8.15
C ASN A 65 -14.17 -0.91 -8.44
N GLU A 66 -14.88 -2.03 -8.37
CA GLU A 66 -14.32 -3.38 -8.53
C GLU A 66 -13.53 -3.57 -9.85
N GLU A 67 -14.02 -3.02 -10.97
CA GLU A 67 -13.34 -3.11 -12.27
C GLU A 67 -11.99 -2.38 -12.27
N HIS A 68 -11.98 -1.15 -11.75
CA HIS A 68 -10.74 -0.39 -11.58
C HIS A 68 -9.75 -1.14 -10.67
N HIS A 69 -10.24 -1.79 -9.61
CA HIS A 69 -9.40 -2.57 -8.71
C HIS A 69 -8.83 -3.84 -9.36
N TYR A 70 -9.62 -4.55 -10.16
CA TYR A 70 -9.16 -5.72 -10.94
C TYR A 70 -8.04 -5.37 -11.92
N ASN A 71 -8.08 -4.16 -12.50
CA ASN A 71 -7.06 -3.67 -13.43
C ASN A 71 -5.75 -3.24 -12.75
N ARG A 72 -5.66 -3.31 -11.41
CA ARG A 72 -4.40 -3.11 -10.68
C ARG A 72 -3.50 -4.33 -10.67
N ARG A 73 -3.98 -5.47 -11.18
CA ARG A 73 -3.15 -6.66 -11.38
C ARG A 73 -1.99 -6.34 -12.31
N TYR A 74 -0.83 -6.91 -12.02
CA TYR A 74 0.38 -6.77 -12.83
C TYR A 74 0.88 -8.13 -13.32
N VAL A 75 -0.03 -9.11 -13.41
CA VAL A 75 0.23 -10.39 -14.06
C VAL A 75 0.32 -10.21 -15.58
N PRO A 76 1.05 -11.08 -16.30
CA PRO A 76 1.05 -11.06 -17.76
C PRO A 76 -0.36 -11.23 -18.34
N ASP A 77 -0.72 -10.35 -19.28
CA ASP A 77 -1.85 -10.52 -20.19
C ASP A 77 -1.60 -11.78 -21.05
N PRO A 78 -2.60 -12.64 -21.35
CA PRO A 78 -4.05 -12.50 -21.16
C PRO A 78 -4.64 -13.19 -19.93
N THR A 79 -3.91 -13.29 -18.81
CA THR A 79 -4.37 -14.10 -17.68
C THR A 79 -5.60 -13.48 -16.98
N ASP A 80 -6.78 -14.07 -17.17
CA ASP A 80 -8.01 -13.69 -16.46
C ASP A 80 -8.13 -14.42 -15.12
N LEU A 81 -7.96 -13.68 -14.03
CA LEU A 81 -8.02 -14.21 -12.67
C LEU A 81 -9.45 -14.36 -12.12
N LYS A 82 -10.46 -13.76 -12.76
CA LYS A 82 -11.82 -13.68 -12.18
C LYS A 82 -12.47 -15.04 -12.00
N ASN A 83 -12.20 -15.96 -12.93
CA ASN A 83 -12.88 -17.24 -13.01
C ASN A 83 -12.05 -18.42 -12.46
N LEU A 84 -10.85 -18.15 -11.94
CA LEU A 84 -9.94 -19.19 -11.48
C LEU A 84 -10.23 -19.58 -10.04
N ASN A 85 -10.37 -20.87 -9.80
CA ASN A 85 -10.47 -21.42 -8.46
C ASN A 85 -9.08 -21.65 -7.83
N LYS A 86 -9.04 -21.94 -6.53
CA LYS A 86 -7.78 -22.17 -5.78
C LYS A 86 -6.88 -23.23 -6.40
N SER A 87 -7.43 -24.34 -6.87
CA SER A 87 -6.63 -25.43 -7.46
C SER A 87 -5.95 -25.00 -8.75
N GLN A 88 -6.64 -24.22 -9.60
CA GLN A 88 -6.08 -23.69 -10.84
C GLN A 88 -4.99 -22.66 -10.56
N LEU A 89 -5.19 -21.80 -9.55
CA LEU A 89 -4.17 -20.85 -9.12
C LEU A 89 -2.92 -21.57 -8.57
N GLU A 90 -3.09 -22.64 -7.80
CA GLU A 90 -1.97 -23.46 -7.31
C GLU A 90 -1.20 -24.14 -8.44
N GLU A 91 -1.87 -24.60 -9.50
CA GLU A 91 -1.24 -25.16 -10.69
C GLU A 91 -0.40 -24.12 -11.43
N ILE A 92 -0.97 -22.95 -11.73
CA ILE A 92 -0.26 -21.82 -12.35
C ILE A 92 0.99 -21.43 -11.52
N ARG A 93 0.89 -21.45 -10.19
CA ARG A 93 2.02 -21.13 -9.29
C ARG A 93 3.11 -22.18 -9.29
N LYS A 94 2.81 -23.44 -9.57
CA LYS A 94 3.82 -24.51 -9.68
C LYS A 94 4.63 -24.35 -10.96
N ASP A 95 3.97 -23.98 -12.05
CA ASP A 95 4.58 -23.81 -13.38
C ASP A 95 5.41 -22.52 -13.45
N LEU A 96 4.99 -21.47 -12.74
CA LEU A 96 5.79 -20.26 -12.50
C LEU A 96 6.90 -20.57 -11.48
N SER A 97 7.94 -21.25 -11.96
CA SER A 97 8.96 -21.98 -11.20
C SER A 97 9.67 -21.29 -10.02
N ASN A 98 9.45 -20.01 -9.70
CA ASN A 98 9.75 -19.43 -8.40
C ASN A 98 9.16 -18.02 -8.24
N GLN A 99 8.23 -17.90 -7.29
CA GLN A 99 7.62 -16.69 -6.73
C GLN A 99 8.50 -15.44 -6.77
N SER A 100 7.88 -14.30 -7.10
CA SER A 100 8.52 -13.00 -6.99
C SER A 100 8.83 -12.67 -5.53
N ASN A 101 10.06 -12.25 -5.25
CA ASN A 101 10.37 -11.57 -4.00
C ASN A 101 9.83 -10.14 -4.11
N ILE A 102 8.92 -9.78 -3.21
CA ILE A 102 8.29 -8.46 -3.23
C ILE A 102 8.63 -7.73 -1.95
N SER A 103 9.36 -6.64 -2.10
CA SER A 103 9.63 -5.68 -1.02
C SER A 103 8.85 -4.41 -1.30
N VAL A 104 8.11 -3.93 -0.31
CA VAL A 104 7.32 -2.71 -0.39
C VAL A 104 7.81 -1.71 0.65
N ASP A 105 8.36 -0.61 0.17
CA ASP A 105 8.69 0.55 0.98
C ASP A 105 7.46 1.45 1.12
N ILE A 106 7.18 1.90 2.34
CA ILE A 106 5.99 2.68 2.70
C ILE A 106 6.44 4.00 3.32
N SER A 107 5.92 5.09 2.78
CA SER A 107 6.23 6.42 3.26
C SER A 107 5.59 6.75 4.59
N LYS A 108 6.12 7.77 5.26
CA LYS A 108 5.33 8.46 6.29
C LYS A 108 4.07 9.10 5.68
N PRO A 109 3.01 9.36 6.47
CA PRO A 109 1.87 10.11 5.98
C PRO A 109 2.20 11.59 5.74
N TYR A 110 1.73 12.15 4.62
CA TYR A 110 1.85 13.56 4.28
C TYR A 110 0.47 14.19 4.30
N SER A 111 0.26 15.25 5.08
CA SER A 111 -1.00 15.98 5.06
C SER A 111 -1.22 16.61 3.67
N ASP A 112 -2.38 16.33 3.08
CA ASP A 112 -2.91 17.04 1.90
C ASP A 112 -3.63 18.30 2.40
N ASN A 113 -4.55 18.08 3.33
CA ASN A 113 -5.26 19.11 4.07
C ASN A 113 -5.60 18.57 5.48
N LYS A 114 -6.51 19.22 6.21
CA LYS A 114 -6.90 18.82 7.58
C LYS A 114 -7.62 17.46 7.65
N GLU A 115 -8.16 16.98 6.53
CA GLU A 115 -9.06 15.82 6.47
C GLU A 115 -8.50 14.68 5.59
N ALA A 116 -7.43 14.94 4.85
CA ALA A 116 -6.83 14.00 3.91
C ALA A 116 -5.31 13.91 4.06
N TYR A 117 -4.80 12.70 3.87
CA TYR A 117 -3.38 12.38 3.89
C TYR A 117 -2.99 11.57 2.67
N TYR A 118 -1.77 11.78 2.19
CA TYR A 118 -1.11 10.91 1.24
C TYR A 118 -0.18 9.93 1.94
N VAL A 119 -0.20 8.69 1.49
CA VAL A 119 0.85 7.70 1.76
C VAL A 119 1.31 7.17 0.42
N PHE A 120 2.62 7.05 0.24
CA PHE A 120 3.23 6.58 -1.00
C PHE A 120 3.88 5.24 -0.74
N THR A 121 3.87 4.37 -1.75
CA THR A 121 4.58 3.10 -1.70
C THR A 121 5.45 2.92 -2.93
N LYS A 122 6.54 2.17 -2.73
CA LYS A 122 7.42 1.71 -3.79
C LYS A 122 7.67 0.22 -3.59
N SER A 123 7.13 -0.59 -4.49
CA SER A 123 7.27 -2.04 -4.50
C SER A 123 8.31 -2.44 -5.54
N THR A 124 9.29 -3.25 -5.14
CA THR A 124 10.19 -3.93 -6.06
C THR A 124 9.78 -5.39 -6.18
N VAL A 125 9.49 -5.83 -7.40
CA VAL A 125 9.07 -7.20 -7.72
C VAL A 125 10.22 -7.86 -8.47
N ASP A 126 11.00 -8.67 -7.76
CA ASP A 126 12.09 -9.46 -8.34
C ASP A 126 11.55 -10.85 -8.68
N SER A 127 11.29 -11.13 -9.96
CA SER A 127 11.04 -12.50 -10.43
C SER A 127 12.34 -13.31 -10.39
N LYS A 128 12.23 -14.59 -10.02
CA LYS A 128 13.36 -15.53 -10.17
C LYS A 128 13.43 -16.14 -11.56
N ASP A 129 12.37 -15.97 -12.35
CA ASP A 129 12.37 -16.29 -13.77
C ASP A 129 13.15 -15.20 -14.53
N THR A 130 14.19 -15.61 -15.26
CA THR A 130 15.09 -14.71 -15.99
C THR A 130 14.41 -14.00 -17.16
N GLU A 131 13.24 -14.48 -17.59
CA GLU A 131 12.48 -13.87 -18.70
C GLU A 131 11.49 -12.79 -18.25
N MET A 132 11.15 -12.72 -16.97
CA MET A 132 10.30 -11.65 -16.45
C MET A 132 11.14 -10.43 -16.06
N GLU A 133 10.91 -9.32 -16.75
CA GLU A 133 11.46 -8.02 -16.36
C GLU A 133 11.10 -7.71 -14.91
N LYS A 134 12.11 -7.37 -14.11
CA LYS A 134 11.92 -6.91 -12.74
C LYS A 134 11.16 -5.60 -12.76
N LEU A 135 10.13 -5.48 -11.93
CA LEU A 135 9.23 -4.33 -11.93
C LEU A 135 9.40 -3.48 -10.68
N ILE A 136 9.27 -2.18 -10.87
CA ILE A 136 9.02 -1.20 -9.81
C ILE A 136 7.58 -0.74 -9.95
N ILE A 137 6.81 -0.88 -8.88
CA ILE A 137 5.43 -0.39 -8.80
C ILE A 137 5.41 0.73 -7.78
N THR A 138 5.04 1.93 -8.19
CA THR A 138 4.85 3.06 -7.26
C THR A 138 3.36 3.39 -7.15
N ARG A 139 2.91 3.67 -5.93
CA ARG A 139 1.52 4.05 -5.68
C ARG A 139 1.41 5.28 -4.80
N LYS A 140 0.36 6.06 -5.03
CA LYS A 140 -0.06 7.18 -4.19
C LYS A 140 -1.47 6.92 -3.67
N TYR A 141 -1.56 6.71 -2.37
CA TYR A 141 -2.81 6.51 -1.64
C TYR A 141 -3.28 7.84 -1.08
N ARG A 142 -4.49 8.27 -1.42
CA ARG A 142 -5.18 9.36 -0.73
C ARG A 142 -6.13 8.77 0.30
N LEU A 143 -5.85 9.01 1.58
CA LEU A 143 -6.67 8.54 2.69
C LEU A 143 -7.53 9.67 3.26
N THR A 144 -8.77 9.34 3.61
CA THR A 144 -9.69 10.20 4.36
C THR A 144 -10.31 9.44 5.51
N LYS A 145 -10.91 10.16 6.46
CA LYS A 145 -11.54 9.56 7.63
C LYS A 145 -13.04 9.40 7.37
N LYS A 146 -13.52 8.15 7.40
CA LYS A 146 -14.93 7.79 7.29
C LYS A 146 -15.30 6.84 8.44
N ASP A 147 -16.41 7.13 9.14
CA ASP A 147 -16.89 6.34 10.29
C ASP A 147 -15.80 6.11 11.35
N ASN A 148 -15.05 7.17 11.66
CA ASN A 148 -13.89 7.15 12.55
C ASN A 148 -12.71 6.25 12.15
N MET A 149 -12.72 5.68 10.93
CA MET A 149 -11.62 4.88 10.39
C MET A 149 -10.98 5.57 9.18
N TRP A 150 -9.68 5.38 9.00
CA TRP A 150 -9.05 5.79 7.74
C TRP A 150 -9.42 4.83 6.63
N LYS A 151 -9.76 5.38 5.48
CA LYS A 151 -10.11 4.66 4.26
C LYS A 151 -9.39 5.29 3.08
N ILE A 152 -9.09 4.48 2.08
CA ILE A 152 -8.52 4.93 0.82
C ILE A 152 -9.66 5.49 -0.03
N MET A 153 -9.55 6.75 -0.39
CA MET A 153 -10.47 7.43 -1.28
C MET A 153 -9.99 7.39 -2.71
N GLU A 154 -8.67 7.40 -2.92
CA GLU A 154 -8.08 7.40 -4.26
C GLU A 154 -6.75 6.65 -4.23
N LEU A 155 -6.46 5.96 -5.32
CA LEU A 155 -5.23 5.22 -5.52
C LEU A 155 -4.76 5.41 -6.94
N GLU A 156 -3.58 6.01 -7.09
CA GLU A 156 -2.89 6.12 -8.36
C GLU A 156 -1.72 5.13 -8.38
N GLN A 157 -1.48 4.48 -9.52
CA GLN A 157 -0.44 3.47 -9.70
C GLN A 157 0.39 3.76 -10.94
N SER A 158 1.70 3.52 -10.86
CA SER A 158 2.60 3.48 -12.01
C SER A 158 3.45 2.21 -11.95
N ILE A 159 3.64 1.55 -13.09
CA ILE A 159 4.53 0.40 -13.26
C ILE A 159 5.69 0.84 -14.13
N SER A 160 6.90 0.44 -13.76
CA SER A 160 8.14 0.78 -14.48
C SER A 160 9.11 -0.39 -14.41
N GLY A 161 10.01 -0.51 -15.38
CA GLY A 161 11.08 -1.50 -15.31
C GLY A 161 12.09 -1.15 -14.21
N LYS A 162 12.77 -2.15 -13.64
CA LYS A 162 13.74 -1.96 -12.54
C LYS A 162 14.86 -0.97 -12.84
N GLU A 163 15.29 -0.90 -14.10
CA GLU A 163 16.35 0.01 -14.54
C GLU A 163 15.88 1.46 -14.72
N THR A 164 14.60 1.75 -14.45
CA THR A 164 14.07 3.11 -14.51
C THR A 164 14.74 3.97 -13.43
N PRO A 165 15.40 5.09 -13.79
CA PRO A 165 16.02 5.98 -12.82
C PRO A 165 15.01 6.50 -11.78
N GLU A 166 15.42 6.59 -10.51
CA GLU A 166 14.55 7.00 -9.39
C GLU A 166 13.82 8.34 -9.66
N ASP A 167 14.50 9.29 -10.31
CA ASP A 167 13.95 10.61 -10.60
C ASP A 167 12.88 10.58 -11.71
N ASN A 168 12.80 9.49 -12.49
CA ASN A 168 11.76 9.25 -13.49
C ASN A 168 10.57 8.45 -12.94
N LEU A 169 10.69 7.87 -11.74
CA LEU A 169 9.60 7.13 -11.11
C LEU A 169 8.50 8.10 -10.68
N LYS A 170 7.25 7.81 -11.06
CA LYS A 170 6.09 8.54 -10.55
C LYS A 170 5.92 8.28 -9.05
N TYR A 171 5.30 9.22 -8.34
CA TYR A 171 4.91 9.07 -6.94
C TYR A 171 6.06 8.87 -5.94
N THR A 172 7.30 9.21 -6.31
CA THR A 172 8.46 9.19 -5.41
C THR A 172 8.81 10.58 -4.85
N THR A 173 8.07 11.61 -5.27
CA THR A 173 8.24 13.00 -4.82
C THR A 173 6.91 13.64 -4.42
N LYS A 174 6.97 14.55 -3.45
CA LYS A 174 5.88 15.46 -3.06
C LYS A 174 6.45 16.86 -2.85
N ASP A 175 5.83 17.88 -3.43
CA ASP A 175 6.26 19.28 -3.34
C ASP A 175 7.75 19.45 -3.72
N ASN A 176 8.17 18.77 -4.80
CA ASN A 176 9.55 18.71 -5.30
C ASN A 176 10.59 18.13 -4.33
N LYS A 177 10.16 17.43 -3.27
CA LYS A 177 11.05 16.72 -2.33
C LYS A 177 10.82 15.21 -2.43
N LYS A 178 11.90 14.43 -2.28
CA LYS A 178 11.81 12.96 -2.22
C LYS A 178 10.95 12.55 -1.03
N VAL A 179 10.11 11.56 -1.28
CA VAL A 179 9.30 10.93 -0.25
C VAL A 179 10.22 10.15 0.70
N GLU A 180 9.91 10.21 2.00
CA GLU A 180 10.64 9.52 3.05
C GLU A 180 9.93 8.20 3.38
N TYR A 181 10.59 7.09 3.07
CA TYR A 181 10.15 5.74 3.40
C TYR A 181 10.59 5.37 4.81
N ILE A 182 9.63 4.98 5.64
CA ILE A 182 9.84 4.74 7.08
C ILE A 182 9.62 3.27 7.47
N LYS A 183 9.12 2.45 6.54
CA LYS A 183 8.79 1.05 6.78
C LYS A 183 8.97 0.27 5.48
N THR A 184 9.54 -0.92 5.59
CA THR A 184 9.61 -1.89 4.50
C THR A 184 8.88 -3.16 4.94
N ILE A 185 8.09 -3.75 4.06
CA ILE A 185 7.46 -5.06 4.25
C ILE A 185 7.87 -6.01 3.13
N ASN A 186 8.10 -7.27 3.48
CA ASN A 186 8.29 -8.34 2.50
C ASN A 186 6.97 -9.10 2.35
N ILE A 187 6.60 -9.46 1.12
CA ILE A 187 5.36 -10.16 0.82
C ILE A 187 5.70 -11.56 0.29
N ASP A 188 5.42 -12.56 1.14
CA ASP A 188 5.53 -14.00 0.86
C ASP A 188 4.32 -14.57 0.12
#